data_AF-A0A2E3RTN8-F1
#
_entry.id   AF-A0A2E3RTN8-F1
#
_cell.length_a   1.000
_cell.length_b   1.000
_cell.length_c   1.000
_cell.angle_alpha   90.00
_cell.angle_beta   90.00
_cell.angle_gamma   90.00
#
_symmetry.space_group_name_H-M   'P 1'
#
loop_
_entity.id
_entity.type
_entity.pdbx_description
1 polymer ?
#
loop_
_entity_poly.entity_id
_entity_poly.type
_entity_poly.pdbx_seq_one_letter_code
_entity_poly.pdbx_strand_id
1 'polypeptide(L)'
;MSATGSFLIVMLVIFSGALLIEAVIVILAVMLYRKRGKGEATCGGCGYAVEGILGTTETCPECGVAFAEKGIRPASRGLSRMSLLIIFIGAFLPMVLAGGFIFFLITYR
;
A
#
# COMPACT_ATOMS: atom_id res chain seq x y z
N MET A 1 35.75 -2.39 -32.41
CA MET A 1 35.00 -2.97 -31.28
C MET A 1 34.16 -1.85 -30.68
N SER A 2 32.84 -1.95 -30.85
CA SER A 2 31.92 -0.82 -30.80
C SER A 2 31.60 -0.40 -29.36
N ALA A 3 31.99 0.83 -29.00
CA ALA A 3 31.67 1.46 -27.71
C ALA A 3 30.16 1.51 -27.39
N THR A 4 29.30 1.31 -28.40
CA THR A 4 27.85 1.21 -28.28
C THR A 4 27.37 -0.06 -27.58
N GLY A 5 28.10 -1.19 -27.70
CA GLY A 5 27.69 -2.46 -27.13
C GLY A 5 27.82 -2.50 -25.60
N SER A 6 28.92 -1.98 -25.07
CA SER A 6 29.17 -1.89 -23.63
C SER A 6 28.22 -0.90 -22.93
N PHE A 7 27.87 0.20 -23.60
CA PHE A 7 26.92 1.20 -23.06
C PHE A 7 25.50 0.63 -22.89
N LEU A 8 25.04 -0.17 -23.85
CA LEU A 8 23.72 -0.77 -23.84
C LEU A 8 23.59 -1.82 -22.72
N ILE A 9 24.65 -2.58 -22.46
CA ILE A 9 24.70 -3.54 -21.36
C ILE A 9 24.60 -2.84 -20.00
N VAL A 10 25.36 -1.74 -19.80
CA VAL A 10 25.31 -0.97 -18.55
C VAL A 10 23.90 -0.40 -18.31
N MET A 11 23.25 0.13 -19.35
CA MET A 11 21.89 0.66 -19.25
C MET A 11 20.86 -0.43 -18.90
N LEU A 12 20.98 -1.63 -19.50
CA LEU A 12 20.10 -2.76 -19.17
C LEU A 12 20.26 -3.22 -17.71
N VAL A 13 21.49 -3.26 -17.21
CA VAL A 13 21.77 -3.61 -15.81
C VAL A 13 21.17 -2.58 -14.84
N ILE A 14 21.32 -1.28 -15.14
CA ILE A 14 20.73 -0.22 -14.31
C ILE A 14 19.19 -0.29 -14.33
N PHE A 15 18.60 -0.49 -15.51
CA PHE A 15 17.15 -0.54 -15.67
C PHE A 15 16.53 -1.76 -14.97
N SER A 16 17.11 -2.94 -15.16
CA SER A 16 16.67 -4.16 -14.46
C SER A 16 16.85 -4.05 -12.95
N GLY A 17 17.95 -3.44 -12.48
CA GLY A 17 18.16 -3.15 -11.06
C GLY A 17 17.10 -2.21 -10.49
N ALA A 18 16.75 -1.14 -11.21
CA ALA A 18 15.72 -0.19 -10.79
C ALA A 18 14.34 -0.86 -10.65
N LEU A 19 13.95 -1.71 -11.62
CA LEU A 19 12.69 -2.46 -11.56
C LEU A 19 12.63 -3.43 -10.37
N LEU A 20 13.73 -4.11 -10.07
CA LEU A 20 13.80 -5.01 -8.92
C LEU A 20 13.66 -4.25 -7.59
N ILE A 21 14.35 -3.11 -7.46
CA ILE A 21 14.25 -2.25 -6.26
C ILE A 21 12.81 -1.76 -6.10
N GLU A 22 12.17 -1.34 -7.17
CA GLU A 22 10.79 -0.89 -7.16
C GLU A 22 9.83 -1.98 -6.70
N ALA A 23 9.94 -3.19 -7.25
CA ALA A 23 9.15 -4.34 -6.85
C ALA A 23 9.32 -4.65 -5.35
N VAL A 24 10.55 -4.59 -4.84
CA VAL A 24 10.84 -4.80 -3.40
C VAL A 24 10.16 -3.74 -2.54
N ILE A 25 10.22 -2.45 -2.94
CA ILE A 25 9.56 -1.34 -2.22
C ILE A 25 8.05 -1.56 -2.17
N VAL A 26 7.43 -1.91 -3.30
CA VAL A 26 5.98 -2.16 -3.37
C VAL A 26 5.59 -3.34 -2.48
N ILE A 27 6.34 -4.45 -2.52
CA ILE A 27 6.09 -5.62 -1.67
C ILE A 27 6.20 -5.25 -0.19
N LEU A 28 7.27 -4.54 0.22
CA LEU A 28 7.46 -4.07 1.59
C LEU A 28 6.31 -3.16 2.02
N ALA A 29 5.91 -2.21 1.17
CA ALA A 29 4.80 -1.31 1.45
C ALA A 29 3.49 -2.08 1.64
N VAL A 30 3.21 -3.07 0.79
CA VAL A 30 2.04 -3.96 0.92
C VAL A 30 2.10 -4.78 2.21
N MET A 31 3.27 -5.34 2.57
CA MET A 31 3.44 -6.10 3.82
C MET A 31 3.23 -5.22 5.05
N LEU A 32 3.79 -4.01 5.08
CA LEU A 32 3.59 -3.03 6.14
C LEU A 32 2.13 -2.57 6.21
N TYR A 33 1.48 -2.40 5.07
CA TYR A 33 0.07 -2.05 4.99
C TYR A 33 -0.82 -3.18 5.53
N ARG A 34 -0.54 -4.43 5.16
CA ARG A 34 -1.25 -5.61 5.68
C ARG A 34 -1.07 -5.73 7.20
N LYS A 35 0.10 -5.40 7.74
CA LYS A 35 0.32 -5.36 9.19
C LYS A 35 -0.50 -4.27 9.90
N ARG A 36 -0.77 -3.13 9.24
CA ARG A 36 -1.62 -2.04 9.77
C ARG A 36 -3.13 -2.27 9.57
N GLY A 37 -3.53 -3.33 8.85
CA GLY A 37 -4.91 -3.56 8.40
C GLY A 37 -5.88 -4.16 9.41
N LYS A 38 -5.46 -4.41 10.66
CA LYS A 38 -6.39 -4.65 11.76
C LYS A 38 -6.69 -3.30 12.39
N GLY A 39 -7.54 -2.52 11.73
CA GLY A 39 -8.09 -1.37 12.43
C GLY A 39 -8.96 -1.89 13.59
N GLU A 40 -9.05 -1.10 14.63
CA GLU A 40 -9.71 -1.50 15.86
C GLU A 40 -11.23 -1.44 15.65
N ALA A 41 -11.93 -2.50 16.07
CA ALA A 41 -13.39 -2.48 16.10
C ALA A 41 -13.85 -1.41 17.10
N THR A 42 -14.77 -0.53 16.71
CA THR A 42 -15.23 0.59 17.56
C THR A 42 -16.74 0.56 17.77
N CYS A 43 -17.20 1.08 18.90
CA CYS A 43 -18.62 1.22 19.21
C CYS A 43 -19.29 2.17 18.20
N GLY A 44 -20.42 1.77 17.60
CA GLY A 44 -21.17 2.61 16.66
C GLY A 44 -21.82 3.86 17.28
N GLY A 45 -21.89 3.93 18.62
CA GLY A 45 -22.46 5.05 19.37
C GLY A 45 -21.46 6.16 19.72
N CYS A 46 -20.33 5.81 20.32
CA CYS A 46 -19.35 6.78 20.84
C CYS A 46 -17.94 6.67 20.21
N GLY A 47 -17.65 5.61 19.44
CA GLY A 47 -16.33 5.39 18.85
C GLY A 47 -15.29 4.76 19.79
N TYR A 48 -15.69 4.32 20.99
CA TYR A 48 -14.79 3.59 21.90
C TYR A 48 -14.25 2.30 21.27
N ALA A 49 -12.96 2.02 21.45
CA ALA A 49 -12.33 0.79 20.96
C ALA A 49 -12.84 -0.41 21.78
N VAL A 50 -13.53 -1.34 21.12
CA VAL A 50 -14.16 -2.50 21.76
C VAL A 50 -13.30 -3.77 21.64
N GLU A 51 -12.03 -3.63 21.24
CA GLU A 51 -11.11 -4.75 21.15
C GLU A 51 -10.87 -5.38 22.53
N GLY A 52 -11.29 -6.64 22.68
CA GLY A 52 -11.16 -7.41 23.92
C GLY A 52 -12.42 -7.47 24.80
N ILE A 53 -13.42 -6.62 24.55
CA ILE A 53 -14.71 -6.64 25.28
C ILE A 53 -15.89 -7.20 24.45
N LEU A 54 -15.66 -7.37 23.14
CA LEU A 54 -16.51 -8.08 22.19
C LEU A 54 -16.72 -9.54 22.65
N GLY A 55 -17.90 -9.85 23.18
CA GLY A 55 -18.29 -11.20 23.62
C GLY A 55 -18.26 -11.42 25.14
N THR A 56 -17.67 -10.49 25.91
CA THR A 56 -17.74 -10.51 27.39
C THR A 56 -18.77 -9.52 27.93
N THR A 57 -19.09 -8.48 27.17
CA THR A 57 -20.07 -7.46 27.54
C THR A 57 -21.00 -7.17 26.37
N GLU A 58 -22.30 -7.05 26.65
CA GLU A 58 -23.31 -6.70 25.62
C GLU A 58 -23.48 -5.18 25.46
N THR A 59 -22.90 -4.39 26.37
CA THR A 59 -23.01 -2.94 26.43
C THR A 59 -21.66 -2.26 26.38
N CYS A 60 -21.60 -1.06 25.79
CA CYS A 60 -20.38 -0.27 25.74
C CYS A 60 -20.10 0.39 27.11
N PRO A 61 -18.89 0.26 27.69
CA PRO A 61 -18.57 0.79 29.02
C PRO A 61 -18.55 2.32 29.09
N GLU A 62 -18.30 3.01 27.97
CA GLU A 62 -18.24 4.48 27.94
C GLU A 62 -19.61 5.14 27.82
N CYS A 63 -20.48 4.59 26.99
CA CYS A 63 -21.74 5.25 26.62
C CYS A 63 -22.98 4.45 27.00
N GLY A 64 -22.83 3.26 27.57
CA GLY A 64 -23.91 2.41 28.09
C GLY A 64 -24.82 1.79 27.03
N VAL A 65 -24.71 2.17 25.76
CA VAL A 65 -25.54 1.60 24.68
C VAL A 65 -25.19 0.15 24.40
N ALA A 66 -26.21 -0.66 24.14
CA ALA A 66 -26.06 -2.05 23.75
C ALA A 66 -25.44 -2.16 22.36
N PHE A 67 -24.51 -3.10 22.19
CA PHE A 67 -23.91 -3.40 20.89
C PHE A 67 -24.95 -3.92 19.90
N ALA A 68 -26.04 -4.54 20.37
CA ALA A 68 -27.17 -4.97 19.55
C ALA A 68 -27.95 -3.80 18.92
N GLU A 69 -27.98 -2.63 19.58
CA GLU A 69 -28.80 -1.49 19.16
C GLU A 69 -28.08 -0.59 18.16
N LYS A 70 -26.82 -0.24 18.43
CA LYS A 70 -26.01 0.62 17.55
C LYS A 70 -24.99 -0.11 16.68
N GLY A 71 -24.82 -1.41 16.90
CA GLY A 71 -23.84 -2.21 16.19
C GLY A 71 -22.40 -1.84 16.56
N ILE A 72 -21.48 -2.65 16.04
CA ILE A 72 -20.05 -2.40 16.13
C ILE A 72 -19.62 -1.96 14.74
N ARG A 73 -18.98 -0.79 14.67
CA ARG A 73 -18.42 -0.34 13.40
C ARG A 73 -17.21 -1.22 13.13
N PRO A 74 -17.24 -2.04 12.06
CA PRO A 74 -16.04 -2.73 11.63
C PRO A 74 -15.03 -1.64 11.35
N ALA A 75 -13.77 -1.89 11.70
CA ALA A 75 -12.71 -0.97 11.37
C ALA A 75 -12.78 -0.65 9.89
N SER A 76 -13.27 0.54 9.59
CA SER A 76 -13.44 0.95 8.21
C SER A 76 -12.04 0.92 7.66
N ARG A 77 -11.79 0.04 6.69
CA ARG A 77 -10.64 0.11 5.79
C ARG A 77 -10.85 1.37 4.95
N GLY A 78 -10.79 2.54 5.59
CA GLY A 78 -10.67 3.79 4.89
C GLY A 78 -9.47 3.61 4.01
N LEU A 79 -9.68 3.74 2.70
CA LEU A 79 -8.62 3.74 1.71
C LEU A 79 -7.73 4.93 2.06
N SER A 80 -6.79 4.70 2.98
CA SER A 80 -5.97 5.76 3.53
C SER A 80 -5.20 6.36 2.37
N ARG A 81 -4.93 7.67 2.40
CA ARG A 81 -4.11 8.32 1.35
C ARG A 81 -2.83 7.54 1.06
N MET A 82 -2.29 6.85 2.07
CA MET A 82 -1.17 5.91 1.94
C MET A 82 -1.45 4.70 1.04
N SER A 83 -2.62 4.05 1.15
CA SER A 83 -3.01 2.94 0.26
C SER A 83 -3.11 3.40 -1.19
N LEU A 84 -3.64 4.60 -1.42
CA LEU A 84 -3.76 5.17 -2.75
C LEU A 84 -2.39 5.51 -3.32
N LEU A 85 -1.48 6.05 -2.50
CA LEU A 85 -0.08 6.30 -2.85
C LEU A 85 0.69 5.02 -3.21
N ILE A 86 0.47 3.92 -2.48
CA ILE A 86 1.11 2.62 -2.78
C ILE A 86 0.65 2.10 -4.15
N ILE A 87 -0.65 2.19 -4.44
CA ILE A 87 -1.21 1.81 -5.74
C ILE A 87 -0.66 2.72 -6.84
N PHE A 88 -0.57 4.02 -6.58
CA PHE A 88 -0.05 4.99 -7.54
C PHE A 88 1.42 4.74 -7.84
N ILE A 89 2.27 4.59 -6.83
CA ILE A 89 3.70 4.29 -7.00
C ILE A 89 3.87 2.96 -7.75
N GLY A 90 3.21 1.89 -7.31
CA GLY A 90 3.37 0.58 -7.93
C GLY A 90 2.82 0.45 -9.36
N ALA A 91 1.98 1.38 -9.82
CA ALA A 91 1.41 1.35 -11.17
C ALA A 91 2.01 2.42 -12.11
N PHE A 92 2.25 3.63 -11.62
CA PHE A 92 2.69 4.76 -12.45
C PHE A 92 4.22 4.83 -12.60
N LEU A 93 4.98 4.56 -11.53
CA LEU A 93 6.44 4.64 -11.57
C LEU A 93 7.09 3.64 -12.56
N PRO A 94 6.65 2.37 -12.70
CA PRO A 94 7.27 1.46 -13.65
C PRO A 94 6.88 1.84 -15.09
N MET A 95 5.70 2.44 -15.27
CA MET A 95 5.25 2.93 -16.58
C MET A 95 6.10 4.13 -17.06
N VAL A 96 6.45 5.04 -16.15
CA VAL A 96 7.34 6.18 -16.46
C VAL A 96 8.77 5.70 -16.72
N LEU A 97 9.29 4.77 -15.92
CA LEU A 97 10.62 4.19 -16.14
C LEU A 97 10.70 3.47 -17.50
N ALA A 98 9.72 2.63 -17.81
CA ALA A 98 9.65 1.93 -19.09
C ALA A 98 9.49 2.89 -20.27
N GLY A 99 8.62 3.90 -20.16
CA GLY A 99 8.43 4.92 -21.19
C GLY A 99 9.71 5.73 -21.45
N GLY A 100 10.41 6.15 -20.40
CA GLY A 100 11.69 6.85 -20.51
C GLY A 100 12.79 6.01 -21.15
N PHE A 101 12.86 4.72 -20.80
CA PHE A 101 13.81 3.78 -21.40
C PHE A 101 13.54 3.57 -22.90
N ILE A 102 12.26 3.39 -23.29
CA ILE A 102 11.87 3.24 -24.70
C ILE A 102 12.17 4.53 -25.48
N PHE A 103 11.82 5.70 -24.94
CA PHE A 103 12.11 6.99 -25.59
C PHE A 103 13.61 7.21 -25.80
N PHE A 104 14.43 6.86 -24.81
CA PHE A 104 15.88 6.90 -24.92
C PHE A 104 16.39 5.95 -26.02
N LEU A 105 15.91 4.70 -26.06
CA LEU A 105 16.28 3.76 -27.12
C LEU A 105 15.89 4.24 -28.52
N ILE A 106 14.78 4.96 -28.66
CA ILE A 106 14.34 5.53 -29.95
C ILE A 106 15.23 6.72 -30.35
N THR A 107 15.60 7.57 -29.38
CA THR A 107 16.35 8.82 -29.64
C THR A 107 17.83 8.57 -29.90
N TYR A 108 18.42 7.55 -29.27
CA TYR A 108 19.85 7.22 -29.35
C TYR A 108 20.17 6.03 -30.27
N ARG A 109 19.18 5.56 -31.04
CA ARG A 109 19.38 4.62 -32.14
C ARG A 109 19.78 5.35 -33.42
#